data_AF-A0A3N1PCZ4-F1
#
_entry.id   AF-A0A3N1PCZ4-F1
#
_cell.length_a   1.000
_cell.length_b   1.000
_cell.length_c   1.000
_cell.angle_alpha   90.00
_cell.angle_beta   90.00
_cell.angle_gamma   90.00
#
_symmetry.space_group_name_H-M   'P 1'
#
loop_
_entity.id
_entity.type
_entity.pdbx_description
1 polymer ?
#
loop_
_entity_poly.entity_id
_entity_poly.type
_entity_poly.pdbx_seq_one_letter_code
_entity_poly.pdbx_strand_id
1 'polypeptide(L)'
;MKIILFFALLALFTLLLLYVSRDRQRPAANDEASVAVKRGALKAPPQHAAEAAALIMALAKTQDSWPQVLAQSRLFLWSSDEPEKAWNEQARREGLPPVALEGSGDNLFLVFGDHRQPLRVTGDRDDLLRGYLDLNLAVQPDYEVRYLIDSTHSSNRAFLALAHQDWQRLEQQFGAAAVAYRFYPLGANFETFISAVEAAYDGRYSH
;
A
#
# COMPACT_ATOMS: atom_id res chain seq x y z
N MET A 1 -50.11 8.91 21.52
CA MET A 1 -49.08 9.69 22.25
C MET A 1 -47.73 8.97 22.47
N LYS A 2 -47.55 7.71 22.02
CA LYS A 2 -46.25 6.98 22.15
C LYS A 2 -45.32 7.10 20.93
N ILE A 3 -45.89 7.31 19.74
CA ILE A 3 -45.13 7.41 18.47
C ILE A 3 -44.32 8.73 18.40
N ILE A 4 -44.88 9.83 18.90
CA ILE A 4 -44.20 11.15 18.90
C ILE A 4 -42.97 11.14 19.82
N LEU A 5 -43.03 10.42 20.95
CA LEU A 5 -41.87 10.26 21.85
C LEU A 5 -40.73 9.46 21.19
N PHE A 6 -41.06 8.45 20.38
CA PHE A 6 -40.07 7.63 19.70
C PHE A 6 -39.29 8.42 18.64
N PHE A 7 -39.97 9.25 17.85
CA PHE A 7 -39.30 10.12 16.87
C PHE A 7 -38.46 11.21 17.53
N ALA A 8 -38.89 11.76 18.67
CA ALA A 8 -38.10 12.72 19.44
C ALA A 8 -36.81 12.09 20.01
N LEU A 9 -36.89 10.87 20.54
CA LEU A 9 -35.73 10.12 21.03
C LEU A 9 -34.77 9.70 19.91
N LEU A 10 -35.30 9.29 18.75
CA LEU A 10 -34.49 8.96 17.58
C LEU A 10 -33.73 10.19 17.08
N ALA A 11 -34.40 11.34 16.97
CA ALA A 11 -33.77 12.60 16.54
C ALA A 11 -32.67 13.04 17.52
N LEU A 12 -32.89 12.92 18.83
CA LEU A 12 -31.89 13.24 19.85
C LEU A 12 -30.67 12.31 19.76
N PHE A 13 -30.89 11.01 19.50
CA PHE A 13 -29.82 10.02 19.32
C PHE A 13 -28.98 10.30 18.07
N THR A 14 -29.62 10.64 16.94
CA THR A 14 -28.90 11.02 15.71
C THR A 14 -28.08 12.29 15.92
N LEU A 15 -28.61 13.26 16.69
CA LEU A 15 -27.92 14.51 17.00
C LEU A 15 -26.72 14.27 17.95
N LEU A 16 -26.85 13.33 18.89
CA LEU A 16 -25.76 12.89 19.77
C LEU A 16 -24.66 12.16 18.98
N LEU A 17 -25.03 11.28 18.04
CA LEU A 17 -24.06 10.60 17.16
C LEU A 17 -23.33 11.59 16.25
N LEU A 18 -24.02 12.59 15.72
CA LEU A 18 -23.40 13.67 14.95
C LEU A 18 -22.49 14.55 15.82
N TYR A 19 -22.86 14.82 17.07
CA TYR A 19 -22.02 15.56 18.01
C TYR A 19 -20.74 14.80 18.36
N VAL A 20 -20.84 13.51 18.70
CA VAL A 20 -19.68 12.65 19.01
C VAL A 20 -18.79 12.42 17.79
N SER A 21 -19.36 12.33 16.59
CA SER A 21 -18.62 12.28 15.32
C SER A 21 -17.83 13.58 15.07
N ARG A 22 -18.47 14.73 15.31
CA ARG A 22 -17.87 16.05 15.08
C ARG A 22 -16.75 16.38 16.07
N ASP A 23 -16.85 15.92 17.32
CA ASP A 23 -15.82 16.16 18.34
C ASP A 23 -14.54 15.31 18.09
N ARG A 24 -14.67 14.15 17.42
CA ARG A 24 -13.51 13.39 16.92
C ARG A 24 -12.83 14.01 15.70
N GLN A 25 -13.47 14.96 15.03
CA GLN A 25 -12.95 15.64 13.83
C GLN A 25 -12.36 17.03 14.12
N ARG A 26 -12.16 17.40 15.39
CA ARG A 26 -11.41 18.60 15.76
C ARG A 26 -9.93 18.25 15.94
N PRO A 27 -9.04 18.54 14.98
CA PRO A 27 -7.60 18.45 15.26
C PRO A 27 -7.26 19.50 16.31
N ALA A 28 -6.53 19.10 17.34
CA ALA A 28 -5.93 20.02 18.30
C ALA A 28 -4.96 20.93 17.53
N ALA A 29 -5.40 22.16 17.27
CA ALA A 29 -4.67 23.17 16.48
C ALA A 29 -3.31 23.59 17.08
N ASN A 30 -2.87 22.98 18.18
CA ASN A 30 -1.62 23.29 18.87
C ASN A 30 -0.54 22.21 18.73
N ASP A 31 -0.82 21.05 18.11
CA ASP A 31 0.17 19.99 17.87
C ASP A 31 0.78 20.02 16.46
N GLU A 32 0.16 20.72 15.50
CA GLU A 32 0.71 20.84 14.14
C GLU A 32 2.05 21.61 14.10
N ALA A 33 2.28 22.52 15.04
CA ALA A 33 3.52 23.29 15.14
C ALA A 33 4.68 22.49 15.74
N SER A 34 4.42 21.48 16.59
CA SER A 34 5.47 20.68 17.24
C SER A 34 5.92 19.50 16.38
N VAL A 35 5.01 18.95 15.55
CA VAL A 35 5.30 17.88 14.58
C VAL A 35 6.07 18.41 13.35
N ALA A 36 5.98 19.70 13.05
CA ALA A 36 6.72 20.33 11.96
C ALA A 36 8.25 20.33 12.16
N VAL A 37 8.76 20.15 13.38
CA VAL A 37 10.17 20.40 13.73
C VAL A 37 11.12 19.20 13.44
N LYS A 38 10.63 18.08 12.89
CA LYS A 38 11.49 16.96 12.43
C LYS A 38 11.17 16.44 11.03
N ARG A 39 10.60 17.28 10.15
CA ARG A 39 10.64 16.99 8.71
C ARG A 39 12.03 17.36 8.20
N GLY A 40 12.88 16.37 7.94
CA GLY A 40 13.85 16.47 6.86
C GLY A 40 13.05 16.65 5.57
N ALA A 41 12.63 17.89 5.31
CA ALA A 41 11.57 18.19 4.38
C ALA A 41 12.07 18.05 2.94
N LEU A 42 11.58 17.02 2.25
CA LEU A 42 11.33 17.17 0.82
C LEU A 42 10.52 18.47 0.63
N LYS A 43 11.03 19.40 -0.18
CA LYS A 43 10.48 20.74 -0.41
C LYS A 43 9.06 20.72 -1.00
N ALA A 44 8.61 19.58 -1.51
CA ALA A 44 7.29 19.35 -2.08
C ALA A 44 6.83 17.90 -1.77
N PRO A 45 5.52 17.60 -1.75
CA PRO A 45 5.04 16.22 -1.65
C PRO A 45 5.54 15.41 -2.85
N PRO A 46 5.87 14.12 -2.66
CA PRO A 46 6.40 13.30 -3.74
C PRO A 46 5.38 13.19 -4.87
N GLN A 47 5.89 13.25 -6.09
CA GLN A 47 5.10 13.15 -7.31
C GLN A 47 5.21 11.75 -7.92
N HIS A 48 6.33 11.08 -7.63
CA HIS A 48 6.71 9.78 -8.16
C HIS A 48 6.88 8.73 -7.07
N ALA A 49 6.59 7.47 -7.40
CA ALA A 49 6.73 6.31 -6.52
C ALA A 49 8.14 6.19 -5.92
N ALA A 50 9.18 6.46 -6.71
CA ALA A 50 10.56 6.42 -6.23
C ALA A 50 10.84 7.47 -5.14
N GLU A 51 10.24 8.65 -5.24
CA GLU A 51 10.34 9.71 -4.23
C GLU A 51 9.59 9.33 -2.95
N ALA A 52 8.42 8.69 -3.08
CA ALA A 52 7.67 8.15 -1.96
C ALA A 52 8.47 7.06 -1.21
N ALA A 53 9.12 6.16 -1.95
CA ALA A 53 10.02 5.15 -1.38
C ALA A 53 11.17 5.80 -0.61
N ALA A 54 11.86 6.77 -1.22
CA ALA A 54 12.97 7.47 -0.58
C ALA A 54 12.53 8.21 0.69
N LEU A 55 11.33 8.81 0.68
CA LEU A 55 10.74 9.46 1.87
C LEU A 55 10.49 8.46 2.99
N ILE A 56 9.95 7.27 2.68
CA ILE A 56 9.75 6.19 3.66
C ILE A 56 11.08 5.66 4.18
N MET A 57 12.07 5.50 3.30
CA MET A 57 13.41 5.03 3.67
C MET A 57 14.17 6.01 4.57
N ALA A 58 13.87 7.30 4.47
CA ALA A 58 14.45 8.33 5.34
C ALA A 58 13.88 8.33 6.77
N LEU A 59 12.79 7.60 7.04
CA LEU A 59 12.22 7.49 8.38
C LEU A 59 13.12 6.65 9.29
N ALA A 60 13.20 7.04 10.56
CA ALA A 60 13.86 6.21 11.56
C ALA A 60 13.23 4.81 11.60
N LYS A 61 14.03 3.76 11.82
CA LYS A 61 13.55 2.36 11.79
C LYS A 61 12.34 2.08 12.69
N THR A 62 12.23 2.80 13.81
CA THR A 62 11.14 2.70 14.80
C THR A 62 9.91 3.52 14.45
N GLN A 63 9.98 4.39 13.43
CA GLN A 63 8.86 5.21 13.01
C GLN A 63 7.99 4.43 12.03
N ASP A 64 6.69 4.42 12.26
CA ASP A 64 5.71 3.85 11.33
C ASP A 64 5.63 4.71 10.05
N SER A 65 5.68 4.05 8.89
CA SER A 65 5.56 4.70 7.58
C SER A 65 4.12 4.80 7.06
N TRP A 66 3.16 4.16 7.73
CA TRP A 66 1.77 4.13 7.30
C TRP A 66 1.13 5.51 7.08
N PRO A 67 1.36 6.54 7.94
CA PRO A 67 0.83 7.89 7.68
C PRO A 67 1.32 8.50 6.36
N GLN A 68 2.58 8.24 5.99
CA GLN A 68 3.22 8.75 4.78
C GLN A 68 2.62 8.07 3.55
N VAL A 69 2.33 6.77 3.65
CA VAL A 69 1.70 5.96 2.61
C VAL A 69 0.28 6.46 2.35
N LEU A 70 -0.51 6.69 3.40
CA LEU A 70 -1.86 7.24 3.27
C LEU A 70 -1.86 8.66 2.65
N ALA A 71 -0.92 9.51 3.04
CA ALA A 71 -0.77 10.84 2.48
C ALA A 71 -0.40 10.83 0.98
N GLN A 72 0.10 9.70 0.48
CA GLN A 72 0.63 9.53 -0.87
C GLN A 72 -0.05 8.34 -1.57
N SER A 73 -1.29 8.01 -1.17
CA SER A 73 -1.94 6.74 -1.51
C SER A 73 -2.00 6.44 -3.01
N ARG A 74 -2.09 7.49 -3.84
CA ARG A 74 -2.08 7.41 -5.31
C ARG A 74 -0.78 6.89 -5.93
N LEU A 75 0.29 6.79 -5.15
CA LEU A 75 1.61 6.33 -5.60
C LEU A 75 1.87 4.85 -5.26
N PHE A 76 0.94 4.20 -4.55
CA PHE A 76 1.03 2.81 -4.13
C PHE A 76 -0.01 1.97 -4.87
N LEU A 77 0.27 0.69 -5.01
CA LEU A 77 -0.70 -0.31 -5.44
C LEU A 77 -1.38 -0.92 -4.21
N TRP A 78 -2.65 -1.29 -4.33
CA TRP A 78 -3.50 -1.66 -3.19
C TRP A 78 -4.09 -3.06 -3.36
N SER A 79 -4.02 -3.90 -2.32
CA SER A 79 -4.51 -5.28 -2.39
C SER A 79 -6.01 -5.40 -2.64
N SER A 80 -6.78 -4.32 -2.46
CA SER A 80 -8.20 -4.27 -2.83
C SER A 80 -8.44 -4.17 -4.34
N ASP A 81 -7.43 -3.79 -5.10
CA ASP A 81 -7.51 -3.55 -6.54
C ASP A 81 -7.02 -4.78 -7.30
N GLU A 82 -7.62 -5.03 -8.47
CA GLU A 82 -7.10 -6.04 -9.39
C GLU A 82 -5.67 -5.65 -9.82
N PRO A 83 -4.70 -6.60 -9.86
CA PRO A 83 -3.28 -6.26 -10.03
C PRO A 83 -2.98 -5.48 -11.31
N GLU A 84 -3.64 -5.79 -12.43
CA GLU A 84 -3.43 -5.09 -13.70
C GLU A 84 -3.98 -3.65 -13.63
N LYS A 85 -5.12 -3.43 -12.97
CA LYS A 85 -5.69 -2.09 -12.77
C LYS A 85 -4.78 -1.24 -11.90
N ALA A 86 -4.30 -1.81 -10.80
CA ALA A 86 -3.41 -1.12 -9.89
C ALA A 86 -2.08 -0.74 -10.57
N TRP A 87 -1.48 -1.69 -11.31
CA TRP A 87 -0.31 -1.41 -12.14
C TRP A 87 -0.58 -0.30 -13.15
N ASN A 88 -1.65 -0.41 -13.93
CA ASN A 88 -1.94 0.51 -15.02
C ASN A 88 -2.25 1.94 -14.54
N GLU A 89 -2.80 2.07 -13.34
CA GLU A 89 -2.99 3.38 -12.69
C GLU A 89 -1.65 4.05 -12.37
N GLN A 90 -0.72 3.29 -11.80
CA GLN A 90 0.63 3.79 -11.55
C GLN A 90 1.40 4.04 -12.86
N ALA A 91 1.34 3.09 -13.80
CA ALA A 91 2.03 3.17 -15.09
C ALA A 91 1.67 4.43 -15.86
N ARG A 92 0.39 4.83 -15.85
CA ARG A 92 -0.07 6.08 -16.48
C ARG A 92 0.57 7.33 -15.87
N ARG A 93 0.82 7.32 -14.57
CA ARG A 93 1.40 8.45 -13.82
C ARG A 93 2.91 8.54 -14.01
N GLU A 94 3.55 7.38 -14.03
CA GLU A 94 5.01 7.23 -14.09
C GLU A 94 5.53 7.10 -15.54
N GLY A 95 4.64 7.01 -16.52
CA GLY A 95 5.00 6.78 -17.93
C GLY A 95 5.57 5.39 -18.20
N LEU A 96 5.13 4.37 -17.45
CA LEU A 96 5.56 2.98 -17.63
C LEU A 96 4.70 2.26 -18.67
N PRO A 97 5.19 1.16 -19.27
CA PRO A 97 4.35 0.31 -20.12
C PRO A 97 3.18 -0.30 -19.32
N PRO A 98 1.99 -0.44 -19.92
CA PRO A 98 0.86 -1.07 -19.26
C PRO A 98 1.01 -2.60 -19.20
N VAL A 99 0.28 -3.22 -18.28
CA VAL A 99 0.03 -4.67 -18.25
C VAL A 99 -1.37 -4.92 -18.79
N ALA A 100 -1.51 -5.85 -19.72
CA ALA A 100 -2.82 -6.29 -20.21
C ALA A 100 -3.28 -7.55 -19.45
N LEU A 101 -4.60 -7.70 -19.29
CA LEU A 101 -5.21 -8.93 -18.83
C LEU A 101 -5.84 -9.63 -20.04
N GLU A 102 -5.43 -10.87 -20.29
CA GLU A 102 -5.92 -11.68 -21.40
C GLU A 102 -6.50 -13.00 -20.92
N GLY A 103 -7.41 -13.56 -21.72
CA GLY A 103 -8.02 -14.87 -21.50
C GLY A 103 -9.37 -14.79 -20.79
N SER A 104 -9.83 -15.92 -20.28
CA SER A 104 -11.14 -16.05 -19.64
C SER A 104 -11.22 -17.28 -18.72
N GLY A 105 -12.15 -17.24 -17.77
CA GLY A 105 -12.35 -18.30 -16.80
C GLY A 105 -11.07 -18.57 -16.01
N ASP A 106 -10.67 -19.84 -15.95
CA ASP A 106 -9.48 -20.27 -15.22
C ASP A 106 -8.16 -20.03 -15.98
N ASN A 107 -8.25 -19.48 -17.20
CA ASN A 107 -7.12 -19.24 -18.09
C ASN A 107 -6.88 -17.74 -18.26
N LEU A 108 -6.63 -17.03 -17.16
CA LEU A 108 -6.28 -15.62 -17.15
C LEU A 108 -4.76 -15.43 -17.14
N PHE A 109 -4.30 -14.40 -17.85
CA PHE A 109 -2.88 -14.09 -17.99
C PHE A 109 -2.63 -12.59 -17.91
N LEU A 110 -1.59 -12.21 -17.17
CA LEU A 110 -1.00 -10.89 -17.20
C LEU A 110 0.03 -10.85 -18.33
N VAL A 111 -0.11 -9.90 -19.25
CA VAL A 111 0.74 -9.73 -20.42
C VAL A 111 1.49 -8.41 -20.33
N PHE A 112 2.82 -8.48 -20.38
CA PHE A 112 3.72 -7.34 -20.31
C PHE A 112 4.82 -7.48 -21.37
N GLY A 113 4.80 -6.63 -22.40
CA GLY A 113 5.64 -6.83 -23.58
C GLY A 113 5.38 -8.20 -24.20
N ASP A 114 6.44 -8.99 -24.38
CA ASP A 114 6.35 -10.38 -24.89
C ASP A 114 6.18 -11.42 -23.77
N HIS A 115 6.15 -11.00 -22.50
CA HIS A 115 5.99 -11.90 -21.35
C HIS A 115 4.51 -12.16 -21.06
N ARG A 116 4.16 -13.42 -20.81
CA ARG A 116 2.80 -13.86 -20.48
C ARG A 116 2.80 -14.73 -19.23
N GLN A 117 2.34 -14.15 -18.12
CA GLN A 117 2.33 -14.77 -16.80
C GLN A 117 0.91 -15.23 -16.44
N PRO A 118 0.69 -16.51 -16.12
CA PRO A 118 -0.61 -16.99 -15.63
C PRO A 118 -1.01 -16.25 -14.35
N LEU A 119 -2.27 -15.81 -14.29
CA LEU A 119 -2.88 -15.26 -13.08
C LEU A 119 -3.59 -16.40 -12.34
N ARG A 120 -3.09 -16.73 -11.14
CA ARG A 120 -3.61 -17.85 -10.35
C ARG A 120 -4.81 -17.39 -9.54
N VAL A 121 -5.99 -17.89 -9.90
CA VAL A 121 -7.25 -17.63 -9.22
C VAL A 121 -7.72 -18.93 -8.57
N THR A 122 -7.83 -18.96 -7.24
CA THR A 122 -8.28 -20.12 -6.46
C THR A 122 -9.72 -19.97 -5.96
N GLY A 123 -10.32 -18.78 -6.10
CA GLY A 123 -11.69 -18.46 -5.71
C GLY A 123 -11.83 -18.10 -4.23
N ASP A 124 -10.73 -17.81 -3.54
CA ASP A 124 -10.74 -17.45 -2.13
C ASP A 124 -10.36 -15.99 -1.90
N ARG A 125 -10.39 -15.57 -0.62
CA ARG A 125 -10.18 -14.17 -0.23
C ARG A 125 -8.77 -13.65 -0.52
N ASP A 126 -7.81 -14.54 -0.75
CA ASP A 126 -6.40 -14.21 -0.91
C ASP A 126 -5.97 -14.16 -2.39
N ASP A 127 -6.91 -14.37 -3.33
CA ASP A 127 -6.68 -14.33 -4.77
C ASP A 127 -6.05 -13.03 -5.25
N LEU A 128 -6.54 -11.87 -4.77
CA LEU A 128 -5.96 -10.59 -5.15
C LEU A 128 -4.50 -10.47 -4.69
N LEU A 129 -4.21 -10.98 -3.50
CA LEU A 129 -2.88 -10.95 -2.93
C LEU A 129 -1.91 -11.88 -3.67
N ARG A 130 -2.36 -13.08 -4.07
CA ARG A 130 -1.65 -13.95 -5.01
C ARG A 130 -1.43 -13.27 -6.36
N GLY A 131 -2.41 -12.53 -6.85
CA GLY A 131 -2.33 -11.79 -8.09
C GLY A 131 -1.20 -10.76 -8.12
N TYR A 132 -0.82 -10.17 -6.97
CA TYR A 132 0.36 -9.30 -6.88
C TYR A 132 1.69 -10.04 -7.03
N LEU A 133 1.77 -11.31 -6.59
CA LEU A 133 2.94 -12.15 -6.86
C LEU A 133 3.03 -12.46 -8.35
N ASP A 134 1.91 -12.78 -9.00
CA ASP A 134 1.86 -13.01 -10.44
C ASP A 134 2.19 -11.73 -11.22
N LEU A 135 1.69 -10.56 -10.79
CA LEU A 135 2.07 -9.28 -11.38
C LEU A 135 3.59 -9.04 -11.29
N ASN A 136 4.19 -9.30 -10.14
CA ASN A 136 5.64 -9.15 -9.97
C ASN A 136 6.44 -10.07 -10.91
N LEU A 137 5.96 -11.29 -11.16
CA LEU A 137 6.59 -12.19 -12.13
C LEU A 137 6.41 -11.69 -13.57
N ALA A 138 5.26 -11.11 -13.90
CA ALA A 138 4.94 -10.61 -15.23
C ALA A 138 5.84 -9.44 -15.67
N VAL A 139 6.17 -8.54 -14.74
CA VAL A 139 6.88 -7.28 -15.03
C VAL A 139 8.41 -7.39 -14.86
N GLN A 140 8.89 -8.55 -14.41
CA GLN A 140 10.33 -8.84 -14.33
C GLN A 140 10.92 -9.15 -15.72
N PRO A 141 12.22 -8.86 -15.94
CA PRO A 141 13.20 -8.37 -14.97
C PRO A 141 13.26 -6.83 -14.84
N ASP A 142 12.53 -6.10 -15.68
CA ASP A 142 12.69 -4.64 -15.81
C ASP A 142 12.15 -3.89 -14.59
N TYR A 143 11.10 -4.43 -13.97
CA TYR A 143 10.42 -3.86 -12.81
C TYR A 143 10.28 -4.90 -11.70
N GLU A 144 10.09 -4.40 -10.48
CA GLU A 144 9.86 -5.22 -9.31
C GLU A 144 8.79 -4.57 -8.42
N VAL A 145 7.83 -5.38 -8.00
CA VAL A 145 6.80 -5.03 -7.02
C VAL A 145 7.27 -5.51 -5.66
N ARG A 146 7.26 -4.62 -4.66
CA ARG A 146 7.58 -4.95 -3.27
C ARG A 146 6.43 -4.60 -2.34
N TYR A 147 6.24 -5.44 -1.33
CA TYR A 147 5.23 -5.28 -0.29
C TYR A 147 5.69 -4.29 0.78
N LEU A 148 4.85 -3.34 1.17
CA LEU A 148 5.15 -2.46 2.28
C LEU A 148 4.79 -3.14 3.62
N ILE A 149 5.80 -3.46 4.43
CA ILE A 149 5.60 -4.21 5.68
C ILE A 149 4.72 -3.45 6.68
N ASP A 150 4.82 -2.12 6.75
CA ASP A 150 3.98 -1.36 7.68
C ASP A 150 2.48 -1.39 7.32
N SER A 151 2.11 -1.87 6.12
CA SER A 151 0.70 -2.09 5.77
C SER A 151 0.10 -3.39 6.34
N THR A 152 0.89 -4.23 7.03
CA THR A 152 0.49 -5.56 7.54
C THR A 152 -0.56 -5.52 8.66
N HIS A 153 -0.92 -4.35 9.20
CA HIS A 153 -2.09 -4.22 10.07
C HIS A 153 -3.39 -3.83 9.34
N SER A 154 -3.32 -3.37 8.09
CA SER A 154 -4.46 -2.85 7.32
C SER A 154 -5.13 -3.92 6.47
N SER A 155 -6.47 -4.02 6.44
CA SER A 155 -7.14 -4.94 5.51
C SER A 155 -6.86 -4.65 4.03
N ASN A 156 -6.42 -3.43 3.70
CA ASN A 156 -5.92 -3.06 2.38
C ASN A 156 -4.39 -2.88 2.45
N ARG A 157 -3.65 -3.85 1.92
CA ARG A 157 -2.19 -3.87 1.92
C ARG A 157 -1.63 -2.99 0.82
N ALA A 158 -0.49 -2.38 1.08
CA ALA A 158 0.18 -1.50 0.13
C ALA A 158 1.38 -2.21 -0.51
N PHE A 159 1.56 -1.96 -1.79
CA PHE A 159 2.72 -2.36 -2.58
C PHE A 159 3.30 -1.15 -3.29
N LEU A 160 4.54 -1.27 -3.72
CA LEU A 160 5.18 -0.30 -4.58
C LEU A 160 5.86 -1.02 -5.74
N ALA A 161 5.61 -0.55 -6.95
CA ALA A 161 6.33 -0.98 -8.15
C ALA A 161 7.37 0.06 -8.51
N LEU A 162 8.62 -0.35 -8.77
CA LEU A 162 9.66 0.51 -9.31
C LEU A 162 10.44 -0.25 -10.39
N ALA A 163 11.14 0.50 -11.25
CA ALA A 163 12.14 -0.12 -12.11
C ALA A 163 13.25 -0.74 -11.23
N HIS A 164 13.83 -1.85 -11.68
CA HIS A 164 14.85 -2.55 -10.90
C HIS A 164 16.05 -1.64 -10.57
N GLN A 165 16.43 -0.74 -11.49
CA GLN A 165 17.48 0.27 -11.27
C GLN A 165 17.17 1.25 -10.12
N ASP A 166 15.90 1.55 -9.88
CA ASP A 166 15.49 2.47 -8.81
C ASP A 166 15.51 1.76 -7.46
N TRP A 167 15.12 0.47 -7.42
CA TRP A 167 15.35 -0.37 -6.25
C TRP A 167 16.84 -0.49 -5.91
N GLN A 168 17.68 -0.79 -6.90
CA GLN A 168 19.13 -0.86 -6.72
C GLN A 168 19.70 0.47 -6.19
N ARG A 169 19.19 1.61 -6.66
CA ARG A 169 19.61 2.93 -6.15
C ARG A 169 19.25 3.10 -4.68
N LEU A 170 18.04 2.71 -4.27
CA LEU A 170 17.63 2.74 -2.86
C LEU A 170 18.50 1.80 -2.01
N GLU A 171 18.81 0.61 -2.51
CA GLU A 171 19.63 -0.38 -1.80
C GLU A 171 21.09 0.08 -1.67
N GLN A 172 21.64 0.74 -2.67
CA GLN A 172 22.96 1.37 -2.59
C GLN A 172 22.98 2.53 -1.58
N GLN A 173 21.89 3.31 -1.52
CA GLN A 173 21.80 4.48 -0.64
C GLN A 173 21.55 4.12 0.83
N PHE A 174 20.65 3.18 1.10
CA PHE A 174 20.17 2.86 2.45
C PHE A 174 20.64 1.49 2.96
N GLY A 175 21.17 0.64 2.07
CA GLY A 175 21.51 -0.75 2.35
C GLY A 175 20.33 -1.69 2.06
N ALA A 176 20.61 -2.82 1.39
CA ALA A 176 19.58 -3.78 0.98
C ALA A 176 18.72 -4.30 2.15
N ALA A 177 19.33 -4.57 3.31
CA ALA A 177 18.61 -5.02 4.50
C ALA A 177 17.65 -3.94 5.06
N ALA A 178 18.02 -2.66 4.95
CA ALA A 178 17.15 -1.56 5.38
C ALA A 178 15.98 -1.38 4.41
N VAL A 179 16.24 -1.49 3.09
CA VAL A 179 15.18 -1.45 2.08
C VAL A 179 14.21 -2.61 2.28
N ALA A 180 14.71 -3.84 2.41
CA ALA A 180 13.89 -5.04 2.69
C ALA A 180 13.13 -4.95 4.02
N TYR A 181 13.65 -4.17 4.99
CA TYR A 181 12.90 -3.86 6.21
C TYR A 181 11.67 -3.00 5.92
N ARG A 182 11.61 -2.12 4.93
CA ARG A 182 10.35 -1.40 4.62
C ARG A 182 9.55 -2.07 3.52
N PHE A 183 10.25 -2.47 2.47
CA PHE A 183 9.72 -2.97 1.21
C PHE A 183 10.19 -4.40 0.99
N TYR A 184 9.37 -5.37 1.37
CA TYR A 184 9.66 -6.80 1.27
C TYR A 184 9.52 -7.29 -0.18
N PRO A 185 10.53 -7.97 -0.75
CA PRO A 185 10.40 -8.63 -2.05
C PRO A 185 9.39 -9.78 -2.01
N LEU A 186 8.45 -9.85 -2.96
CA LEU A 186 7.33 -10.82 -2.89
C LEU A 186 7.75 -12.30 -3.05
N GLY A 187 8.87 -12.58 -3.72
CA GLY A 187 9.24 -13.95 -4.08
C GLY A 187 8.22 -14.61 -5.02
N ALA A 188 8.21 -15.95 -5.05
CA ALA A 188 7.33 -16.73 -5.94
C ALA A 188 6.31 -17.62 -5.21
N ASN A 189 6.43 -17.78 -3.89
CA ASN A 189 5.57 -18.68 -3.10
C ASN A 189 4.72 -17.86 -2.12
N PHE A 190 3.40 -17.97 -2.25
CA PHE A 190 2.44 -17.20 -1.47
C PHE A 190 2.53 -17.46 0.05
N GLU A 191 2.52 -18.72 0.47
CA GLU A 191 2.55 -19.09 1.90
C GLU A 191 3.83 -18.60 2.58
N THR A 192 4.96 -18.73 1.87
CA THR A 192 6.26 -18.23 2.34
C THR A 192 6.25 -16.71 2.46
N PHE A 193 5.69 -16.03 1.46
CA PHE A 193 5.55 -14.57 1.46
C PHE A 193 4.71 -14.08 2.65
N ILE A 194 3.51 -14.60 2.84
CA ILE A 194 2.59 -14.17 3.91
C ILE A 194 3.22 -14.39 5.28
N SER A 195 3.72 -15.60 5.53
CA SER A 195 4.35 -15.93 6.81
C SER A 195 5.55 -15.01 7.10
N ALA A 196 6.35 -14.68 6.09
CA ALA A 196 7.51 -13.82 6.25
C ALA A 196 7.12 -12.36 6.56
N VAL A 197 6.12 -11.79 5.88
CA VAL A 197 5.72 -10.39 6.13
C VAL A 197 4.99 -10.22 7.46
N GLU A 198 4.19 -11.21 7.87
CA GLU A 198 3.54 -11.23 9.19
C GLU A 198 4.60 -11.32 10.31
N ALA A 199 5.53 -12.26 10.22
CA ALA A 199 6.63 -12.37 11.19
C ALA A 199 7.50 -11.09 11.22
N ALA A 200 7.76 -10.50 10.07
CA ALA A 200 8.53 -9.26 9.98
C ALA A 200 7.80 -8.06 10.58
N TYR A 201 6.47 -7.99 10.49
CA TYR A 201 5.67 -6.96 11.13
C TYR A 201 5.58 -7.18 12.65
N ASP A 202 5.21 -8.38 13.08
CA ASP A 202 5.03 -8.71 14.50
C ASP A 202 6.31 -8.48 15.30
N GLY A 203 7.47 -8.84 14.75
CA GLY A 203 8.78 -8.59 15.37
C GLY A 203 9.15 -7.12 15.58
N ARG A 204 8.41 -6.16 15.00
CA ARG A 204 8.64 -4.71 15.17
C ARG A 204 7.74 -4.08 16.22
N TYR A 205 6.50 -4.56 16.28
CA TYR A 205 5.42 -3.91 17.02
C TYR A 205 4.94 -4.73 18.22
N SER A 206 5.46 -5.95 18.41
CA SER A 206 5.26 -6.76 19.61
C SER A 206 6.29 -6.38 20.67
N HIS A 207 5.92 -5.45 21.56
CA HIS A 207 6.66 -5.09 22.78
C HIS A 207 5.74 -5.18 23.99
#